data_AF-A0A9D7SGA2-F1
#
_entry.id   AF-A0A9D7SGA2-F1
#
_cell.length_a   1.000
_cell.length_b   1.000
_cell.length_c   1.000
_cell.angle_alpha   90.00
_cell.angle_beta   90.00
_cell.angle_gamma   90.00
#
_symmetry.space_group_name_H-M   'P 1'
#
loop_
_entity.id
_entity.type
_entity.pdbx_description
1 polymer ?
#
loop_
_entity_poly.entity_id
_entity_poly.type
_entity_poly.pdbx_seq_one_letter_code
_entity_poly.pdbx_strand_id
1 'polypeptide(L)'
;MGHPAGLGGGGAALRPGPAGGWRHRRLRREADPGDSRRLGVALLLAGLGTLQFTFRAGAMEYHFYAAPMGLAATALVTLLAGALAARGRSGGALTVSLISGLVAPLVFSQGGHHEVALAIYLAVLMAATLAVPYLARTGGNWHGARWTALIGTWLLLLPACLEVGRADAATLGLLLILHLLIAGLWAWLPRTDEIPGTPTALWLVASILATTYGWLLWKHLGLAAETFALPVLAVAALNLLLVQPLRQRMEGRRADWGLLALAAGHLALAVPVALAWRWVGPLWGAFALGLAWASLKAEDSDFAQEATALRWLAAALALLTTLRWAFHGLDGLFLYGRVLTPFLNSAFAEGALAAVAWWLLTRRGGPLGIVAFLALEVTANVTLALEAARAVQWFQAPARPAYGLTRAASIAMTLVWALSGAWQWMRGLGQRDEARRAFMFAGYAWMGLASLKLIASDLDRADTPLRALAFLGVGAIGMAAAILANRRRSGEPS
;
A
#
# COMPACT_ATOMS: atom_id res chain seq x y z
N MET A 1 -19.30 16.01 -90.10
CA MET A 1 -18.02 16.63 -89.66
C MET A 1 -17.32 15.57 -88.82
N GLY A 2 -16.36 14.77 -89.27
CA GLY A 2 -15.26 15.00 -90.22
C GLY A 2 -13.94 14.95 -89.43
N HIS A 3 -13.25 13.79 -89.48
CA HIS A 3 -11.83 13.42 -89.16
C HIS A 3 -10.76 14.52 -88.91
N PRO A 4 -9.50 14.22 -88.47
CA PRO A 4 -8.86 12.95 -88.04
C PRO A 4 -7.81 13.06 -86.88
N ALA A 5 -7.10 11.93 -86.69
CA ALA A 5 -5.88 11.62 -85.94
C ALA A 5 -4.71 12.63 -85.94
N GLY A 6 -3.84 12.50 -84.92
CA GLY A 6 -2.49 13.09 -84.88
C GLY A 6 -1.56 12.35 -83.91
N LEU A 7 -0.67 11.53 -84.48
CA LEU A 7 0.49 10.90 -83.83
C LEU A 7 1.67 11.89 -83.75
N GLY A 8 2.55 11.73 -82.75
CA GLY A 8 4.00 11.90 -82.95
C GLY A 8 4.73 12.99 -82.15
N GLY A 9 5.87 12.60 -81.58
CA GLY A 9 6.94 13.48 -81.07
C GLY A 9 7.02 13.54 -79.53
N GLY A 10 7.87 12.80 -78.82
CA GLY A 10 9.24 12.42 -79.14
C GLY A 10 10.25 13.47 -78.65
N GLY A 11 10.14 13.90 -77.38
CA GLY A 11 11.07 14.83 -76.74
C GLY A 11 11.77 14.19 -75.55
N ALA A 12 12.93 13.58 -75.79
CA ALA A 12 13.82 13.08 -74.75
C ALA A 12 14.46 14.27 -73.99
N ALA A 13 13.95 14.55 -72.79
CA ALA A 13 14.63 15.40 -71.83
C ALA A 13 15.25 14.52 -70.74
N LEU A 14 16.57 14.34 -70.82
CA LEU A 14 17.41 13.76 -69.78
C LEU A 14 17.18 14.51 -68.46
N ARG A 15 16.40 13.91 -67.55
CA ARG A 15 16.34 14.35 -66.15
C ARG A 15 17.60 13.86 -65.43
N PRO A 16 18.42 14.73 -64.83
CA PRO A 16 19.48 14.30 -63.92
C PRO A 16 18.82 13.60 -62.71
N GLY A 17 19.23 12.35 -62.47
CA GLY A 17 18.67 11.51 -61.42
C GLY A 17 18.90 12.07 -60.01
N PRO A 18 17.96 11.88 -59.05
CA PRO A 18 18.10 12.30 -57.67
C PRO A 18 18.98 11.31 -56.88
N ALA A 19 20.20 11.05 -57.33
CA ALA A 19 21.12 10.10 -56.71
C ALA A 19 22.08 10.75 -55.68
N GLY A 20 21.99 12.08 -55.46
CA GLY A 20 22.84 12.79 -54.48
C GLY A 20 22.18 13.11 -53.13
N GLY A 21 20.85 13.02 -53.02
CA GLY A 21 20.11 13.54 -51.86
C GLY A 21 19.92 12.57 -50.68
N TRP A 22 20.13 11.26 -50.89
CA TRP A 22 19.80 10.23 -49.90
C TRP A 22 20.94 9.95 -48.91
N ARG A 23 22.21 10.14 -49.29
CA ARG A 23 23.35 9.94 -48.39
C ARG A 23 23.50 11.04 -47.34
N HIS A 24 23.16 12.30 -47.66
CA HIS A 24 23.21 13.38 -46.67
C HIS A 24 22.04 13.36 -45.66
N ARG A 25 20.88 12.78 -46.01
CA ARG A 25 19.77 12.61 -45.06
C ARG A 25 19.93 11.43 -44.11
N ARG A 26 20.75 10.43 -44.47
CA ARG A 26 21.03 9.27 -43.59
C ARG A 26 22.06 9.61 -42.51
N LEU A 27 23.10 10.37 -42.83
CA LEU A 27 24.08 10.85 -41.83
C LEU A 27 23.54 11.94 -40.89
N ARG A 28 22.53 12.73 -41.30
CA ARG A 28 21.85 13.67 -40.39
C ARG A 28 20.78 13.02 -39.50
N ARG A 29 20.42 11.76 -39.72
CA ARG A 29 19.49 11.00 -38.88
C ARG A 29 20.19 10.16 -37.78
N GLU A 30 21.51 10.06 -37.82
CA GLU A 30 22.29 9.29 -36.83
C GLU A 30 22.84 10.14 -35.67
N ALA A 31 22.76 11.48 -35.75
CA ALA A 31 22.90 12.33 -34.57
C ALA A 31 21.53 12.46 -33.91
N ASP A 32 20.99 11.37 -33.35
CA ASP A 32 19.80 11.43 -32.52
C ASP A 32 20.13 12.31 -31.30
N PRO A 33 19.50 13.49 -31.14
CA PRO A 33 19.74 14.35 -29.99
C PRO A 33 19.42 13.66 -28.64
N GLY A 34 18.72 12.53 -28.66
CA GLY A 34 18.57 11.66 -27.49
C GLY A 34 19.86 10.97 -27.04
N ASP A 35 20.75 10.61 -27.97
CA ASP A 35 21.94 9.80 -27.68
C ASP A 35 23.07 10.64 -27.05
N SER A 36 23.22 11.89 -27.51
CA SER A 36 24.16 12.85 -26.92
C SER A 36 23.81 13.23 -25.47
N ARG A 37 22.52 13.30 -25.13
CA ARG A 37 22.06 13.56 -23.75
C ARG A 37 22.35 12.39 -22.83
N ARG A 38 22.15 11.14 -23.29
CA ARG A 38 22.45 9.93 -22.52
C ARG A 38 23.95 9.82 -22.25
N LEU A 39 24.78 10.09 -23.26
CA LEU A 39 26.23 10.15 -23.11
C LEU A 39 26.64 11.22 -22.09
N GLY A 40 26.03 12.42 -22.14
CA GLY A 40 26.30 13.49 -21.16
C GLY A 40 25.95 13.09 -19.72
N VAL A 41 24.83 12.38 -19.50
CA VAL A 41 24.47 11.86 -18.17
C VAL A 41 25.44 10.78 -17.71
N ALA A 42 25.87 9.89 -18.61
CA ALA A 42 26.86 8.85 -18.29
C ALA A 42 28.22 9.44 -17.92
N LEU A 43 28.70 10.45 -18.67
CA LEU A 43 29.94 11.16 -18.36
C LEU A 43 29.84 11.92 -17.03
N LEU A 44 28.69 12.53 -16.73
CA LEU A 44 28.45 13.18 -15.45
C LEU A 44 28.51 12.17 -14.30
N LEU A 45 27.85 11.01 -14.44
CA LEU A 45 27.88 9.93 -13.45
C LEU A 45 29.32 9.45 -13.21
N ALA A 46 30.07 9.19 -14.28
CA ALA A 46 31.47 8.77 -14.18
C ALA A 46 32.33 9.83 -13.50
N GLY A 47 32.18 11.10 -13.87
CA GLY A 47 32.92 12.21 -13.26
C GLY A 47 32.60 12.38 -11.76
N LEU A 48 31.31 12.32 -11.38
CA LEU A 48 30.88 12.38 -9.99
C LEU A 48 31.43 11.21 -9.17
N GLY A 49 31.33 9.99 -9.72
CA GLY A 49 31.89 8.80 -9.09
C GLY A 49 33.39 8.93 -8.85
N THR A 50 34.16 9.30 -9.88
CA THR A 50 35.61 9.50 -9.77
C THR A 50 35.94 10.54 -8.70
N LEU A 51 35.32 11.73 -8.71
CA LEU A 51 35.57 12.77 -7.72
C LEU A 51 35.23 12.30 -6.30
N GLN A 52 34.10 11.62 -6.11
CA GLN A 52 33.68 11.10 -4.81
C GLN A 52 34.66 10.04 -4.28
N PHE A 53 35.14 9.13 -5.14
CA PHE A 53 36.17 8.16 -4.76
C PHE A 53 37.52 8.82 -4.47
N THR A 54 37.92 9.83 -5.26
CA THR A 54 39.14 10.61 -5.00
C THR A 54 39.05 11.31 -3.64
N PHE A 55 37.93 11.95 -3.32
CA PHE A 55 37.76 12.60 -2.02
C PHE A 55 37.73 11.60 -0.86
N ARG A 56 37.10 10.44 -1.06
CA ARG A 56 37.12 9.35 -0.08
C ARG A 56 38.53 8.84 0.15
N ALA A 57 39.28 8.53 -0.91
CA ALA A 57 40.65 8.06 -0.79
C ALA A 57 41.54 9.09 -0.09
N GLY A 58 41.44 10.37 -0.49
CA GLY A 58 42.16 11.46 0.17
C GLY A 58 41.86 11.57 1.66
N ALA A 59 40.62 11.38 2.08
CA ALA A 59 40.23 11.48 3.49
C ALA A 59 40.49 10.23 4.33
N MET A 60 40.17 9.05 3.80
CA MET A 60 40.10 7.80 4.56
C MET A 60 41.29 6.87 4.35
N GLU A 61 41.96 6.92 3.20
CA GLU A 61 43.07 6.03 2.86
C GLU A 61 44.42 6.73 2.98
N TYR A 62 44.50 7.97 2.48
CA TYR A 62 45.73 8.77 2.52
C TYR A 62 45.74 9.82 3.64
N HIS A 63 44.60 10.05 4.31
CA HIS A 63 44.46 10.99 5.43
C HIS A 63 45.00 12.41 5.17
N PHE A 64 44.90 12.91 3.94
CA PHE A 64 45.30 14.28 3.59
C PHE A 64 44.44 15.34 4.30
N TYR A 65 43.20 14.98 4.64
CA TYR A 65 42.27 15.83 5.38
C TYR A 65 41.22 14.97 6.10
N ALA A 66 40.51 15.55 7.05
CA ALA A 66 39.48 14.88 7.83
C ALA A 66 38.26 14.45 6.98
N ALA A 67 37.63 13.33 7.32
CA ALA A 67 36.44 12.79 6.65
C ALA A 67 35.30 13.81 6.43
N PRO A 68 34.95 14.70 7.38
CA PRO A 68 33.93 15.72 7.15
C PRO A 68 34.27 16.66 6.01
N MET A 69 35.56 16.95 5.77
CA MET A 69 35.98 17.79 4.63
C MET A 69 35.78 17.07 3.29
N GLY A 70 36.05 15.75 3.22
CA GLY A 70 35.78 14.95 2.04
C GLY A 70 34.28 14.83 1.73
N LEU A 71 33.45 14.67 2.77
CA LEU A 71 31.99 14.69 2.64
C LEU A 71 31.49 16.06 2.16
N ALA A 72 32.01 17.15 2.74
CA ALA A 72 31.67 18.52 2.33
C ALA A 72 32.07 18.81 0.87
N ALA A 73 33.25 18.37 0.43
CA ALA A 73 33.70 18.49 -0.94
C ALA A 73 32.78 17.72 -1.91
N THR A 74 32.39 16.50 -1.54
CA THR A 74 31.44 15.67 -2.32
C THR A 74 30.06 16.34 -2.39
N ALA A 75 29.59 16.91 -1.29
CA ALA A 75 28.33 17.66 -1.25
C ALA A 75 28.37 18.88 -2.17
N LEU A 76 29.46 19.64 -2.15
CA LEU A 76 29.65 20.80 -3.02
C LEU A 76 29.65 20.40 -4.50
N VAL A 77 30.39 19.36 -4.87
CA VAL A 77 30.42 18.83 -6.24
C VAL A 77 29.04 18.34 -6.67
N THR A 78 28.30 17.69 -5.77
CA THR A 78 26.91 17.26 -6.01
C THR A 78 26.01 18.46 -6.31
N LEU A 79 26.09 19.53 -5.52
CA LEU A 79 25.31 20.75 -5.72
C LEU A 79 25.65 21.44 -7.05
N LEU A 80 26.93 21.52 -7.42
CA LEU A 80 27.38 22.06 -8.69
C LEU A 80 26.84 21.24 -9.87
N ALA A 81 26.91 19.92 -9.79
CA ALA A 81 26.35 19.03 -10.80
C ALA A 81 24.82 19.18 -10.92
N GLY A 82 24.12 19.31 -9.79
CA GLY A 82 22.67 19.55 -9.76
C GLY A 82 22.30 20.89 -10.40
N ALA A 83 23.06 21.94 -10.11
CA ALA A 83 22.88 23.26 -10.73
C ALA A 83 23.13 23.22 -12.25
N LEU A 84 24.17 22.54 -12.71
CA LEU A 84 24.45 22.34 -14.13
C LEU A 84 23.35 21.50 -14.82
N ALA A 85 22.90 20.42 -14.18
CA ALA A 85 21.80 19.59 -14.67
C ALA A 85 20.51 20.41 -14.85
N ALA A 86 20.22 21.30 -13.91
CA ALA A 86 19.08 22.21 -13.97
C ALA A 86 19.21 23.24 -15.10
N ARG A 87 20.39 23.86 -15.26
CA ARG A 87 20.67 24.77 -16.40
C ARG A 87 20.52 24.03 -17.73
N GLY A 88 20.97 22.78 -17.80
CA GLY A 88 20.81 21.90 -18.96
C GLY A 88 19.42 21.28 -19.13
N ARG A 89 18.47 21.55 -18.22
CA ARG A 89 17.11 21.00 -18.18
C ARG A 89 17.08 19.46 -18.31
N SER A 90 18.07 18.77 -17.73
CA SER A 90 18.21 17.32 -17.80
C SER A 90 17.79 16.65 -16.50
N GLY A 91 16.60 16.03 -16.52
CA GLY A 91 16.08 15.27 -15.37
C GLY A 91 16.98 14.09 -14.99
N GLY A 92 17.56 13.40 -15.97
CA GLY A 92 18.49 12.29 -15.73
C GLY A 92 19.78 12.73 -15.05
N ALA A 93 20.36 13.87 -15.48
CA ALA A 93 21.56 14.43 -14.86
C ALA A 93 21.28 14.86 -13.40
N LEU A 94 20.10 15.41 -13.14
CA LEU A 94 19.68 15.80 -11.80
C LEU A 94 19.50 14.58 -10.89
N THR A 95 18.87 13.51 -11.39
CA THR A 95 18.73 12.24 -10.67
C THR A 95 20.10 11.64 -10.34
N VAL A 96 21.04 11.62 -11.29
CA VAL A 96 22.41 11.13 -11.06
C VAL A 96 23.16 11.94 -10.01
N SER A 97 23.10 13.27 -10.09
CA SER A 97 23.66 14.16 -9.07
C SER A 97 23.09 13.86 -7.68
N LEU A 98 21.77 13.70 -7.59
CA LEU A 98 21.11 13.39 -6.35
C LEU A 98 21.48 12.02 -5.78
N ILE A 99 21.60 10.99 -6.62
CA ILE A 99 22.09 9.66 -6.20
C ILE A 99 23.50 9.78 -5.60
N SER A 100 24.40 10.54 -6.24
CA SER A 100 25.75 10.77 -5.70
C SER A 100 25.70 11.43 -4.32
N GLY A 101 24.85 12.45 -4.13
CA GLY A 101 24.63 13.07 -2.82
C GLY A 101 24.08 12.11 -1.78
N LEU A 102 23.09 11.30 -2.11
CA LEU A 102 22.51 10.32 -1.19
C LEU A 102 23.51 9.21 -0.80
N VAL A 103 24.41 8.83 -1.73
CA VAL A 103 25.44 7.82 -1.47
C VAL A 103 26.62 8.38 -0.67
N ALA A 104 26.84 9.70 -0.66
CA ALA A 104 27.99 10.31 -0.01
C ALA A 104 28.12 9.97 1.48
N PRO A 105 27.08 10.07 2.34
CA PRO A 105 27.20 9.68 3.74
C PRO A 105 27.57 8.20 3.94
N LEU A 106 27.11 7.31 3.05
CA LEU A 106 27.45 5.88 3.11
C LEU A 106 28.94 5.66 2.79
N VAL A 107 29.45 6.37 1.78
CA VAL A 107 30.85 6.28 1.33
C VAL A 107 31.83 6.81 2.37
N PHE A 108 31.43 7.83 3.13
CA PHE A 108 32.22 8.44 4.19
C PHE A 108 31.85 7.93 5.59
N SER A 109 31.01 6.90 5.71
CA SER A 109 30.64 6.33 7.00
C SER A 109 31.83 5.67 7.70
N GLN A 110 32.00 5.98 8.98
CA GLN A 110 33.04 5.40 9.85
C GLN A 110 32.46 4.40 10.86
N GLY A 111 31.16 4.09 10.78
CA GLY A 111 30.49 3.16 11.70
C GLY A 111 30.18 3.71 13.10
N GLY A 112 30.34 5.02 13.34
CA GLY A 112 29.98 5.68 14.60
C GLY A 112 28.58 6.32 14.60
N HIS A 113 28.08 6.66 15.79
CA HIS A 113 26.78 7.32 16.02
C HIS A 113 26.77 8.78 15.54
N HIS A 114 26.21 9.01 14.36
CA HIS A 114 26.10 10.33 13.72
C HIS A 114 24.72 10.56 13.09
N GLU A 115 23.68 10.00 13.69
CA GLU A 115 22.30 9.96 13.19
C GLU A 115 21.74 11.37 12.98
N VAL A 116 22.01 12.29 13.92
CA VAL A 116 21.62 13.70 13.83
C VAL A 116 22.32 14.42 12.67
N ALA A 117 23.62 14.21 12.51
CA ALA A 117 24.39 14.82 11.43
C ALA A 117 23.94 14.31 10.07
N LEU A 118 23.65 13.01 9.96
CA LEU A 118 23.06 12.41 8.75
C LEU A 118 21.71 13.04 8.44
N ALA A 119 20.82 13.17 9.42
CA ALA A 119 19.51 13.79 9.21
C ALA A 119 19.63 15.27 8.79
N ILE A 120 20.55 16.05 9.37
CA ILE A 120 20.82 17.44 8.92
C ILE A 120 21.31 17.45 7.47
N TYR A 121 22.26 16.60 7.13
CA TYR A 121 22.78 16.48 5.76
C TYR A 121 21.67 16.19 4.76
N LEU A 122 20.80 15.22 5.07
CA LEU A 122 19.68 14.84 4.21
C LEU A 122 18.63 15.95 4.09
N ALA A 123 18.35 16.69 5.16
CA ALA A 123 17.47 17.86 5.12
C ALA A 123 18.02 18.95 4.20
N VAL A 124 19.33 19.24 4.30
CA VAL A 124 20.01 20.19 3.41
C VAL A 124 19.98 19.72 1.96
N LEU A 125 20.22 18.44 1.70
CA LEU A 125 20.16 17.87 0.35
C LEU A 125 18.73 17.96 -0.24
N MET A 126 17.70 17.59 0.53
CA MET A 126 16.31 17.75 0.12
C MET A 126 15.92 19.21 -0.12
N ALA A 127 16.37 20.14 0.73
CA ALA A 127 16.10 21.57 0.57
C ALA A 127 16.83 22.15 -0.65
N ALA A 128 18.08 21.78 -0.89
CA ALA A 128 18.84 22.20 -2.05
C ALA A 128 18.21 21.70 -3.35
N THR A 129 17.80 20.43 -3.38
CA THR A 129 17.11 19.83 -4.52
C THR A 129 15.73 20.45 -4.77
N LEU A 130 15.06 20.98 -3.74
CA LEU A 130 13.86 21.81 -3.88
C LEU A 130 14.17 23.20 -4.46
N ALA A 131 15.28 23.81 -4.05
CA ALA A 131 15.66 25.17 -4.47
C ALA A 131 16.08 25.23 -5.94
N VAL A 132 16.81 24.22 -6.43
CA VAL A 132 17.30 24.15 -7.81
C VAL A 132 16.19 24.32 -8.89
N PRO A 133 15.05 23.60 -8.86
CA PRO A 133 13.97 23.80 -9.81
C PRO A 133 13.32 25.19 -9.71
N TYR A 134 13.24 25.75 -8.50
CA TYR A 134 12.68 27.09 -8.29
C TYR A 134 13.58 28.17 -8.90
N LEU A 135 14.89 28.06 -8.71
CA LEU A 135 15.88 28.96 -9.31
C LEU A 135 15.96 28.79 -10.84
N ALA A 136 15.78 27.58 -11.35
CA ALA A 136 15.86 27.28 -12.78
C ALA A 136 14.56 27.55 -13.57
N ARG A 137 13.42 27.80 -12.89
CA ARG A 137 12.09 28.00 -13.50
C ARG A 137 11.59 26.83 -14.38
N THR A 138 11.99 25.60 -14.09
CA THR A 138 11.70 24.41 -14.93
C THR A 138 11.34 23.18 -14.09
N GLY A 139 10.38 23.31 -13.17
CA GLY A 139 10.23 22.40 -12.03
C GLY A 139 9.31 21.19 -12.20
N GLY A 140 8.39 21.19 -13.16
CA GLY A 140 7.28 20.23 -13.25
C GLY A 140 7.68 18.83 -13.71
N ASN A 141 8.64 18.72 -14.63
CA ASN A 141 8.94 17.47 -15.34
C ASN A 141 10.02 16.59 -14.69
N TRP A 142 10.46 16.88 -13.47
CA TRP A 142 11.57 16.18 -12.82
C TRP A 142 11.14 15.00 -11.95
N HIS A 143 10.16 14.23 -12.44
CA HIS A 143 9.52 13.14 -11.71
C HIS A 143 10.52 12.18 -11.07
N GLY A 144 11.53 11.73 -11.83
CA GLY A 144 12.58 10.84 -11.34
C GLY A 144 13.34 11.43 -10.14
N ALA A 145 13.83 12.67 -10.26
CA ALA A 145 14.56 13.32 -9.18
C ALA A 145 13.71 13.54 -7.92
N ARG A 146 12.40 13.83 -8.07
CA ARG A 146 11.50 13.98 -6.91
C ARG A 146 11.39 12.68 -6.11
N TRP A 147 11.12 11.59 -6.82
CA TRP A 147 10.99 10.27 -6.21
C TRP A 147 12.31 9.78 -5.63
N THR A 148 13.43 9.99 -6.32
CA THR A 148 14.75 9.68 -5.80
C THR A 148 15.06 10.46 -4.54
N ALA A 149 14.72 11.76 -4.47
CA ALA A 149 14.98 12.59 -3.29
C ALA A 149 14.18 12.08 -2.11
N LEU A 150 12.87 11.87 -2.32
CA LEU A 150 11.98 11.39 -1.28
C LEU A 150 12.43 9.99 -0.81
N ILE A 151 12.42 9.00 -1.70
CA ILE A 151 12.71 7.60 -1.32
C ILE A 151 14.12 7.50 -0.73
N GLY A 152 15.11 8.11 -1.37
CA GLY A 152 16.50 8.07 -0.90
C GLY A 152 16.66 8.64 0.50
N THR A 153 16.12 9.83 0.76
CA THR A 153 16.20 10.45 2.09
C THR A 153 15.48 9.62 3.15
N TRP A 154 14.27 9.16 2.88
CA TRP A 154 13.53 8.37 3.86
C TRP A 154 14.14 6.97 4.07
N LEU A 155 14.77 6.36 3.06
CA LEU A 155 15.52 5.11 3.25
C LEU A 155 16.74 5.30 4.14
N LEU A 156 17.48 6.40 3.97
CA LEU A 156 18.67 6.69 4.78
C LEU A 156 18.33 7.17 6.21
N LEU A 157 17.15 7.73 6.42
CA LEU A 157 16.66 8.10 7.76
C LEU A 157 16.19 6.89 8.59
N LEU A 158 15.79 5.78 7.96
CA LEU A 158 15.33 4.59 8.68
C LEU A 158 16.37 4.05 9.69
N PRO A 159 17.62 3.74 9.29
CA PRO A 159 18.62 3.24 10.23
C PRO A 159 18.91 4.27 11.33
N ALA A 160 18.94 5.57 11.00
CA ALA A 160 19.09 6.63 11.98
C ALA A 160 17.97 6.58 13.04
N CYS A 161 16.71 6.37 12.65
CA CYS A 161 15.61 6.28 13.61
C CYS A 161 15.58 4.96 14.40
N LEU A 162 16.15 3.88 13.86
CA LEU A 162 16.24 2.58 14.53
C LEU A 162 17.34 2.56 15.59
N GLU A 163 18.49 3.17 15.30
CA GLU A 163 19.71 3.04 16.11
C GLU A 163 20.00 4.26 17.01
N VAL A 164 19.21 5.34 16.90
CA VAL A 164 19.43 6.56 17.68
C VAL A 164 19.47 6.31 19.18
N GLY A 165 20.46 6.91 19.85
CA GLY A 165 20.52 6.94 21.30
C GLY A 165 19.39 7.79 21.90
N ARG A 166 18.96 7.46 23.12
CA ARG A 166 17.88 8.18 23.81
C ARG A 166 18.12 9.70 23.94
N ALA A 167 19.38 10.12 24.08
CA ALA A 167 19.76 11.53 24.17
C ALA A 167 19.45 12.32 22.89
N ASP A 168 19.56 11.67 21.72
CA ASP A 168 19.42 12.31 20.41
C ASP A 168 18.04 12.12 19.78
N ALA A 169 17.22 11.21 20.33
CA ALA A 169 15.90 10.86 19.79
C ALA A 169 14.96 12.07 19.66
N ALA A 170 15.01 13.03 20.59
CA ALA A 170 14.20 14.25 20.54
C ALA A 170 14.63 15.16 19.39
N THR A 171 15.93 15.38 19.24
CA THR A 171 16.52 16.16 18.14
C THR A 171 16.19 15.53 16.79
N LEU A 172 16.33 14.21 16.69
CA LEU A 172 15.98 13.46 15.49
C LEU A 172 14.46 13.54 15.19
N GLY A 173 13.62 13.61 16.21
CA GLY A 173 12.18 13.84 16.08
C GLY A 173 11.85 15.22 15.48
N LEU A 174 12.54 16.27 15.93
CA LEU A 174 12.41 17.61 15.33
C LEU A 174 12.89 17.64 13.88
N LEU A 175 13.99 16.96 13.59
CA LEU A 175 14.50 16.82 12.22
C LEU A 175 13.52 16.01 11.35
N LEU A 176 12.84 15.01 11.88
CA LEU A 176 11.81 14.26 11.15
C LEU A 176 10.64 15.17 10.73
N ILE A 177 10.21 16.07 11.63
CA ILE A 177 9.20 17.09 11.31
C ILE A 177 9.72 18.00 10.20
N LEU A 178 10.97 18.46 10.28
CA LEU A 178 11.59 19.26 9.22
C LEU A 178 11.58 18.54 7.87
N HIS A 179 11.92 17.25 7.83
CA HIS A 179 11.86 16.44 6.60
C HIS A 179 10.44 16.30 6.06
N LEU A 180 9.44 16.11 6.93
CA LEU A 180 8.04 16.09 6.53
C LEU A 180 7.61 17.44 5.94
N LEU A 181 8.02 18.56 6.54
CA LEU A 181 7.75 19.90 6.02
C LEU A 181 8.40 20.10 4.64
N ILE A 182 9.68 19.73 4.48
CA ILE A 182 10.38 19.82 3.20
C ILE A 182 9.72 18.91 2.16
N ALA A 183 9.28 17.70 2.53
CA ALA A 183 8.53 16.79 1.64
C ALA A 183 7.17 17.38 1.23
N GLY A 184 6.49 18.08 2.13
CA GLY A 184 5.26 18.82 1.84
C GLY A 184 5.51 19.94 0.85
N LEU A 185 6.57 20.73 1.06
CA LEU A 185 7.00 21.73 0.07
C LEU A 185 7.35 21.06 -1.27
N TRP A 186 8.00 19.90 -1.27
CA TRP A 186 8.34 19.15 -2.49
C TRP A 186 7.13 18.60 -3.26
N ALA A 187 6.14 18.09 -2.54
CA ALA A 187 4.89 17.61 -3.12
C ALA A 187 4.11 18.80 -3.71
N TRP A 188 4.11 19.96 -3.05
CA TRP A 188 3.10 20.99 -3.26
C TRP A 188 3.61 22.36 -3.74
N LEU A 189 4.91 22.67 -3.71
CA LEU A 189 5.53 23.79 -4.43
C LEU A 189 6.12 23.28 -5.76
N PRO A 190 5.73 23.85 -6.92
CA PRO A 190 6.50 25.01 -7.41
C PRO A 190 5.62 26.18 -7.84
N ARG A 191 6.23 27.34 -8.10
CA ARG A 191 5.59 28.56 -8.59
C ARG A 191 5.82 28.64 -10.10
N THR A 192 4.83 28.21 -10.90
CA THR A 192 4.69 28.36 -12.37
C THR A 192 3.50 27.50 -12.82
N ASP A 193 3.04 27.69 -14.06
CA ASP A 193 1.90 27.00 -14.73
C ASP A 193 2.02 25.45 -14.83
N GLU A 194 3.03 24.85 -14.20
CA GLU A 194 3.31 23.41 -14.28
C GLU A 194 2.71 22.64 -13.09
N ILE A 195 1.92 21.61 -13.42
CA ILE A 195 1.33 20.69 -12.43
C ILE A 195 2.37 19.61 -12.06
N PRO A 196 2.76 19.46 -10.79
CA PRO A 196 3.70 18.43 -10.38
C PRO A 196 3.18 17.01 -10.68
N GLY A 197 4.06 16.10 -11.10
CA GLY A 197 3.70 14.69 -11.30
C GLY A 197 3.50 13.96 -9.97
N THR A 198 2.33 13.35 -9.79
CA THR A 198 1.94 12.50 -8.62
C THR A 198 2.21 13.10 -7.23
N PRO A 199 1.83 14.36 -6.95
CA PRO A 199 2.20 15.04 -5.70
C PRO A 199 1.54 14.40 -4.47
N THR A 200 0.30 13.94 -4.62
CA THR A 200 -0.45 13.21 -3.60
C THR A 200 0.21 11.89 -3.22
N ALA A 201 0.82 11.18 -4.19
CA ALA A 201 1.50 9.92 -3.92
C ALA A 201 2.82 10.14 -3.15
N LEU A 202 3.59 11.17 -3.51
CA LEU A 202 4.79 11.56 -2.76
C LEU A 202 4.44 11.95 -1.32
N TRP A 203 3.39 12.75 -1.14
CA TRP A 203 2.92 13.15 0.18
C TRP A 203 2.39 11.98 1.02
N LEU A 204 1.67 11.04 0.38
CA LEU A 204 1.22 9.80 1.01
C LEU A 204 2.41 9.03 1.58
N VAL A 205 3.42 8.77 0.75
CA VAL A 205 4.65 8.07 1.18
C VAL A 205 5.35 8.82 2.31
N ALA A 206 5.52 10.13 2.19
CA ALA A 206 6.16 10.97 3.22
C ALA A 206 5.42 10.90 4.56
N SER A 207 4.09 11.05 4.56
CA SER A 207 3.28 11.05 5.78
C SER A 207 3.26 9.70 6.49
N ILE A 208 3.22 8.59 5.74
CA ILE A 208 3.31 7.23 6.30
C ILE A 208 4.69 7.00 6.90
N LEU A 209 5.77 7.35 6.19
CA LEU A 209 7.14 7.16 6.69
C LEU A 209 7.41 8.06 7.90
N ALA A 210 6.97 9.31 7.88
CA ALA A 210 7.06 10.22 9.02
C ALA A 210 6.35 9.65 10.27
N THR A 211 5.13 9.14 10.11
CA THR A 211 4.39 8.53 11.21
C THR A 211 5.07 7.25 11.71
N THR A 212 5.56 6.42 10.79
CA THR A 212 6.24 5.16 11.13
C THR A 212 7.56 5.41 11.88
N TYR A 213 8.37 6.34 11.39
CA TYR A 213 9.66 6.67 12.02
C TYR A 213 9.45 7.44 13.31
N GLY A 214 8.44 8.32 13.35
CA GLY A 214 8.02 9.01 14.56
C GLY A 214 7.67 8.03 15.68
N TRP A 215 7.04 6.90 15.35
CA TRP A 215 6.75 5.84 16.34
C TRP A 215 8.02 5.17 16.88
N LEU A 216 9.03 4.94 16.04
CA LEU A 216 10.33 4.40 16.48
C LEU A 216 11.00 5.36 17.47
N LEU A 217 11.04 6.65 17.13
CA LEU A 217 11.59 7.68 18.00
C LEU A 217 10.79 7.83 19.30
N TRP A 218 9.46 7.71 19.23
CA TRP A 218 8.59 7.74 20.40
C TRP A 218 8.94 6.66 21.42
N LYS A 219 9.23 5.44 20.93
CA LYS A 219 9.71 4.33 21.77
C LYS A 219 11.07 4.63 22.40
N HIS A 220 12.01 5.16 21.63
CA HIS A 220 13.34 5.54 22.14
C HIS A 220 13.28 6.62 23.23
N LEU A 221 12.33 7.55 23.14
CA LEU A 221 12.08 8.55 24.18
C LEU A 221 11.50 7.94 25.47
N GLY A 222 10.95 6.72 25.41
CA GLY A 222 10.26 6.07 26.52
C GLY A 222 8.94 6.74 26.87
N LEU A 223 8.29 7.37 25.87
CA LEU A 223 6.98 8.00 26.04
C LEU A 223 5.87 6.94 26.00
N ALA A 224 4.75 7.23 26.66
CA ALA A 224 3.58 6.36 26.66
C ALA A 224 3.08 6.11 25.23
N ALA A 225 2.71 4.87 24.92
CA ALA A 225 2.26 4.50 23.59
C ALA A 225 0.99 5.26 23.18
N GLU A 226 0.12 5.53 24.14
CA GLU A 226 -1.17 6.17 23.97
C GLU A 226 -1.05 7.63 23.54
N THR A 227 -0.03 8.32 24.05
CA THR A 227 0.21 9.74 23.72
C THR A 227 0.73 9.93 22.31
N PHE A 228 1.20 8.86 21.64
CA PHE A 228 1.57 8.92 20.22
C PHE A 228 0.37 9.22 19.31
N ALA A 229 -0.86 9.08 19.80
CA ALA A 229 -2.03 9.50 19.06
C ALA A 229 -1.99 11.01 18.72
N LEU A 230 -1.35 11.85 19.55
CA LEU A 230 -1.24 13.29 19.32
C LEU A 230 -0.48 13.61 18.02
N PRO A 231 0.75 13.11 17.78
CA PRO A 231 1.42 13.22 16.49
C PRO A 231 0.58 12.71 15.31
N VAL A 232 -0.09 11.56 15.45
CA VAL A 232 -0.92 10.99 14.38
C VAL A 232 -2.11 11.89 14.04
N LEU A 233 -2.77 12.46 15.06
CA LEU A 233 -3.84 13.44 14.89
C LEU A 233 -3.32 14.73 14.24
N ALA A 234 -2.11 15.18 14.58
CA ALA A 234 -1.50 16.34 13.96
C ALA A 234 -1.26 16.12 12.46
N VAL A 235 -0.80 14.94 12.06
CA VAL A 235 -0.66 14.59 10.63
C VAL A 235 -2.02 14.49 9.95
N ALA A 236 -3.04 13.96 10.61
CA ALA A 236 -4.41 13.95 10.08
C ALA A 236 -4.95 15.38 9.86
N ALA A 237 -4.78 16.27 10.85
CA ALA A 237 -5.17 17.67 10.74
C ALA A 237 -4.40 18.39 9.62
N LEU A 238 -3.09 18.15 9.50
CA LEU A 238 -2.28 18.68 8.41
C LEU A 238 -2.83 18.26 7.04
N ASN A 239 -3.20 17.00 6.87
CA ASN A 239 -3.82 16.51 5.64
C ASN A 239 -5.13 17.24 5.32
N LEU A 240 -5.98 17.52 6.31
CA LEU A 240 -7.22 18.28 6.13
C LEU A 240 -6.95 19.75 5.76
N LEU A 241 -5.99 20.39 6.44
CA LEU A 241 -5.61 21.78 6.17
C LEU A 241 -5.05 21.97 4.76
N LEU A 242 -4.43 20.93 4.19
CA LEU A 242 -3.91 20.96 2.82
C LEU A 242 -4.97 20.80 1.72
N VAL A 243 -6.21 20.40 2.04
CA VAL A 243 -7.27 20.17 1.03
C VAL A 243 -7.61 21.44 0.26
N GLN A 244 -7.92 22.54 0.96
CA GLN A 244 -8.33 23.78 0.30
C GLN A 244 -7.21 24.42 -0.55
N PRO A 245 -5.96 24.57 -0.03
CA PRO A 245 -4.84 25.05 -0.85
C PRO A 245 -4.61 24.19 -2.08
N LEU A 246 -4.79 22.88 -1.96
CA LEU A 246 -4.56 21.95 -3.06
C LEU A 246 -5.66 22.00 -4.12
N ARG A 247 -6.92 22.11 -3.70
CA ARG A 247 -8.07 22.28 -4.60
C ARG A 247 -7.92 23.53 -5.46
N GLN A 248 -7.53 24.65 -4.85
CA GLN A 248 -7.28 25.91 -5.55
C GLN A 248 -6.20 25.76 -6.63
N ARG A 249 -5.20 24.90 -6.38
CA ARG A 249 -4.05 24.71 -7.26
C ARG A 249 -4.28 23.70 -8.39
N MET A 250 -4.98 22.60 -8.11
CA MET A 250 -5.18 21.49 -9.05
C MET A 250 -6.35 21.72 -10.01
N GLU A 251 -7.04 22.86 -9.91
CA GLU A 251 -8.26 23.20 -10.67
C GLU A 251 -9.28 22.05 -10.70
N GLY A 252 -9.39 21.29 -9.60
CA GLY A 252 -10.21 20.09 -9.56
C GLY A 252 -10.20 19.37 -8.22
N ARG A 253 -11.24 18.55 -7.98
CA ARG A 253 -11.45 17.79 -6.74
C ARG A 253 -10.64 16.50 -6.64
N ARG A 254 -9.86 16.13 -7.65
CA ARG A 254 -9.11 14.85 -7.67
C ARG A 254 -8.10 14.74 -6.53
N ALA A 255 -7.52 15.87 -6.15
CA ALA A 255 -6.48 15.95 -5.14
C ALA A 255 -7.03 15.85 -3.70
N ASP A 256 -8.28 16.27 -3.51
CA ASP A 256 -9.01 16.20 -2.25
C ASP A 256 -9.09 14.75 -1.75
N TRP A 257 -9.27 13.79 -2.66
CA TRP A 257 -9.41 12.37 -2.32
C TRP A 257 -8.23 11.80 -1.58
N GLY A 258 -7.01 12.02 -2.08
CA GLY A 258 -5.85 11.43 -1.45
C GLY A 258 -5.55 12.08 -0.10
N LEU A 259 -5.79 13.38 0.05
CA LEU A 259 -5.63 14.07 1.34
C LEU A 259 -6.71 13.69 2.35
N LEU A 260 -7.98 13.58 1.92
CA LEU A 260 -9.07 13.12 2.79
C LEU A 260 -8.87 11.65 3.19
N ALA A 261 -8.44 10.79 2.25
CA ALA A 261 -8.12 9.39 2.55
C ALA A 261 -6.94 9.28 3.52
N LEU A 262 -5.92 10.12 3.36
CA LEU A 262 -4.80 10.22 4.29
C LEU A 262 -5.23 10.70 5.68
N ALA A 263 -6.05 11.73 5.76
CA ALA A 263 -6.60 12.22 7.01
C ALA A 263 -7.43 11.13 7.70
N ALA A 264 -8.33 10.49 6.97
CA ALA A 264 -9.14 9.38 7.46
C ALA A 264 -8.27 8.20 7.91
N GLY A 265 -7.23 7.84 7.16
CA GLY A 265 -6.29 6.79 7.52
C GLY A 265 -5.52 7.08 8.81
N HIS A 266 -5.03 8.32 8.98
CA HIS A 266 -4.36 8.73 10.21
C HIS A 266 -5.35 8.83 11.39
N LEU A 267 -6.58 9.30 11.19
CA LEU A 267 -7.63 9.25 12.23
C LEU A 267 -7.92 7.79 12.64
N ALA A 268 -8.01 6.89 11.67
CA ALA A 268 -8.22 5.47 11.89
C ALA A 268 -7.04 4.80 12.62
N LEU A 269 -5.84 5.38 12.54
CA LEU A 269 -4.67 4.94 13.32
C LEU A 269 -4.62 5.60 14.71
N ALA A 270 -4.97 6.88 14.83
CA ALA A 270 -4.84 7.65 16.06
C ALA A 270 -5.76 7.14 17.18
N VAL A 271 -7.02 6.84 16.87
CA VAL A 271 -7.99 6.38 17.88
C VAL A 271 -7.53 5.06 18.52
N PRO A 272 -7.11 4.04 17.75
CA PRO A 272 -6.51 2.85 18.33
C PRO A 272 -5.27 3.06 19.19
N VAL A 273 -4.36 3.94 18.75
CA VAL A 273 -3.14 4.29 19.48
C VAL A 273 -3.54 4.87 20.84
N ALA A 274 -4.46 5.82 20.87
CA ALA A 274 -4.97 6.45 22.09
C ALA A 274 -5.61 5.44 23.06
N LEU A 275 -6.17 4.35 22.54
CA LEU A 275 -6.82 3.29 23.33
C LEU A 275 -5.91 2.08 23.58
N ALA A 276 -4.60 2.33 23.76
CA ALA A 276 -3.58 1.36 24.14
C ALA A 276 -3.51 0.13 23.22
N TRP A 277 -3.75 0.32 21.92
CA TRP A 277 -3.74 -0.73 20.90
C TRP A 277 -4.76 -1.87 21.09
N ARG A 278 -5.60 -1.82 22.13
CA ARG A 278 -6.58 -2.88 22.44
C ARG A 278 -7.72 -2.92 21.43
N TRP A 279 -8.11 -1.76 20.93
CA TRP A 279 -9.27 -1.57 20.06
C TRP A 279 -8.92 -1.38 18.58
N VAL A 280 -7.67 -1.61 18.19
CA VAL A 280 -7.19 -1.36 16.82
C VAL A 280 -8.00 -2.09 15.78
N GLY A 281 -8.15 -3.40 15.94
CA GLY A 281 -8.87 -4.17 14.96
C GLY A 281 -10.36 -3.81 14.90
N PRO A 282 -11.11 -3.76 16.02
CA PRO A 282 -12.52 -3.36 15.96
C PRO A 282 -12.72 -1.97 15.35
N LEU A 283 -11.84 -1.01 15.67
CA LEU A 283 -11.92 0.33 15.09
C LEU A 283 -11.61 0.33 13.59
N TRP A 284 -10.56 -0.35 13.14
CA TRP A 284 -10.27 -0.49 11.71
C TRP A 284 -11.43 -1.18 10.97
N GLY A 285 -12.04 -2.20 11.55
CA GLY A 285 -13.23 -2.84 11.01
C GLY A 285 -14.42 -1.89 10.91
N ALA A 286 -14.66 -1.09 11.95
CA ALA A 286 -15.70 -0.07 11.95
C ALA A 286 -15.45 1.03 10.91
N PHE A 287 -14.21 1.49 10.75
CA PHE A 287 -13.83 2.45 9.70
C PHE A 287 -14.00 1.84 8.30
N ALA A 288 -13.56 0.60 8.10
CA ALA A 288 -13.74 -0.12 6.84
C ALA A 288 -15.23 -0.23 6.48
N LEU A 289 -16.07 -0.60 7.45
CA LEU A 289 -17.51 -0.68 7.31
C LEU A 289 -18.12 0.69 6.96
N GLY A 290 -17.77 1.73 7.71
CA GLY A 290 -18.25 3.09 7.48
C GLY A 290 -17.89 3.63 6.10
N LEU A 291 -16.65 3.39 5.65
CA LEU A 291 -16.18 3.79 4.33
C LEU A 291 -16.82 2.97 3.20
N ALA A 292 -17.00 1.66 3.39
CA ALA A 292 -17.71 0.82 2.42
C ALA A 292 -19.16 1.30 2.27
N TRP A 293 -19.84 1.59 3.38
CA TRP A 293 -21.19 2.16 3.37
C TRP A 293 -21.24 3.54 2.71
N ALA A 294 -20.34 4.45 3.09
CA ALA A 294 -20.23 5.78 2.49
C ALA A 294 -19.96 5.71 0.99
N SER A 295 -19.18 4.73 0.54
CA SER A 295 -18.88 4.54 -0.88
C SER A 295 -20.07 4.05 -1.71
N LEU A 296 -21.04 3.37 -1.09
CA LEU A 296 -22.30 3.01 -1.74
C LEU A 296 -23.19 4.24 -1.86
N LYS A 297 -23.23 5.09 -0.81
CA LYS A 297 -24.00 6.33 -0.83
C LYS A 297 -23.44 7.40 -1.78
N ALA A 298 -22.11 7.50 -1.88
CA ALA A 298 -21.45 8.41 -2.80
C ALA A 298 -21.73 8.05 -4.28
N GLU A 299 -21.93 6.77 -4.59
CA GLU A 299 -22.22 6.30 -5.94
C GLU A 299 -23.55 6.82 -6.50
N ASP A 300 -24.56 6.96 -5.63
CA ASP A 300 -25.90 7.44 -5.98
C ASP A 300 -26.01 8.97 -5.99
N SER A 301 -24.88 9.70 -5.92
CA SER A 301 -24.83 11.16 -5.79
C SER A 301 -23.86 11.79 -6.79
N ASP A 302 -23.77 13.13 -6.79
CA ASP A 302 -22.79 13.90 -7.59
C ASP A 302 -21.32 13.54 -7.26
N PHE A 303 -21.13 12.70 -6.24
CA PHE A 303 -19.86 12.20 -5.74
C PHE A 303 -19.50 10.80 -6.29
N ALA A 304 -20.04 10.39 -7.43
CA ALA A 304 -19.75 9.06 -8.00
C ALA A 304 -18.25 8.79 -8.25
N GLN A 305 -17.45 9.82 -8.53
CA GLN A 305 -15.99 9.70 -8.65
C GLN A 305 -15.30 9.41 -7.31
N GLU A 306 -15.89 9.89 -6.21
CA GLU A 306 -15.43 9.78 -4.82
C GLU A 306 -15.61 8.37 -4.28
N ALA A 307 -16.69 7.72 -4.73
CA ALA A 307 -17.08 6.38 -4.36
C ALA A 307 -15.96 5.34 -4.61
N THR A 308 -15.19 5.48 -5.68
CA THR A 308 -14.09 4.54 -6.00
C THR A 308 -12.94 4.64 -5.00
N ALA A 309 -12.54 5.85 -4.61
CA ALA A 309 -11.46 6.06 -3.65
C ALA A 309 -11.86 5.55 -2.25
N LEU A 310 -13.10 5.84 -1.83
CA LEU A 310 -13.65 5.35 -0.57
C LEU A 310 -13.69 3.82 -0.53
N ARG A 311 -14.00 3.14 -1.65
CA ARG A 311 -13.96 1.67 -1.72
C ARG A 311 -12.56 1.10 -1.57
N TRP A 312 -11.56 1.67 -2.23
CA TRP A 312 -10.19 1.19 -2.10
C TRP A 312 -9.67 1.38 -0.67
N LEU A 313 -9.99 2.51 -0.04
CA LEU A 313 -9.66 2.75 1.35
C LEU A 313 -10.39 1.77 2.29
N ALA A 314 -11.68 1.53 2.06
CA ALA A 314 -12.45 0.54 2.79
C ALA A 314 -11.88 -0.87 2.65
N ALA A 315 -11.51 -1.27 1.43
CA ALA A 315 -10.90 -2.57 1.15
C ALA A 315 -9.53 -2.73 1.84
N ALA A 316 -8.70 -1.68 1.83
CA ALA A 316 -7.42 -1.69 2.51
C ALA A 316 -7.58 -1.85 4.03
N LEU A 317 -8.50 -1.11 4.64
CA LEU A 317 -8.79 -1.23 6.08
C LEU A 317 -9.45 -2.56 6.44
N ALA A 318 -10.35 -3.08 5.59
CA ALA A 318 -10.95 -4.40 5.77
C ALA A 318 -9.88 -5.50 5.71
N LEU A 319 -8.90 -5.37 4.81
CA LEU A 319 -7.77 -6.29 4.70
C LEU A 319 -6.87 -6.23 5.94
N LEU A 320 -6.49 -5.03 6.40
CA LEU A 320 -5.71 -4.87 7.63
C LEU A 320 -6.43 -5.44 8.85
N THR A 321 -7.74 -5.22 8.94
CA THR A 321 -8.58 -5.80 10.00
C THR A 321 -8.61 -7.32 9.89
N THR A 322 -8.74 -7.86 8.69
CA THR A 322 -8.72 -9.31 8.41
C THR A 322 -7.39 -9.96 8.79
N LEU A 323 -6.27 -9.34 8.45
CA LEU A 323 -4.93 -9.86 8.77
C LEU A 323 -4.69 -9.86 10.29
N ARG A 324 -5.06 -8.78 10.98
CA ARG A 324 -4.99 -8.70 12.44
C ARG A 324 -5.90 -9.74 13.10
N TRP A 325 -7.14 -9.84 12.62
CA TRP A 325 -8.10 -10.84 13.09
C TRP A 325 -7.56 -12.26 12.91
N ALA A 326 -6.93 -12.57 11.77
CA ALA A 326 -6.36 -13.89 11.54
C ALA A 326 -5.25 -14.20 12.56
N PHE A 327 -4.36 -13.23 12.84
CA PHE A 327 -3.31 -13.39 13.83
C PHE A 327 -3.90 -13.58 15.25
N HIS A 328 -4.74 -12.66 15.72
CA HIS A 328 -5.32 -12.72 17.07
C HIS A 328 -6.32 -13.87 17.27
N GLY A 329 -7.16 -14.11 16.27
CA GLY A 329 -8.21 -15.12 16.30
C GLY A 329 -7.65 -16.53 16.32
N LEU A 330 -6.61 -16.79 15.52
CA LEU A 330 -5.93 -18.09 15.48
C LEU A 330 -5.01 -18.26 16.69
N ASP A 331 -4.17 -17.29 17.03
CA ASP A 331 -3.27 -17.39 18.19
C ASP A 331 -4.03 -17.56 19.50
N GLY A 332 -5.14 -16.83 19.68
CA GLY A 332 -5.99 -16.95 20.86
C GLY A 332 -6.68 -18.31 21.00
N LEU A 333 -6.81 -19.08 19.92
CA LEU A 333 -7.44 -20.39 19.93
C LEU A 333 -6.42 -21.53 20.08
N PHE A 334 -5.19 -21.36 19.57
CA PHE A 334 -4.16 -22.39 19.59
C PHE A 334 -3.11 -22.23 20.69
N LEU A 335 -2.81 -21.00 21.13
CA LEU A 335 -1.62 -20.72 21.94
C LEU A 335 -1.93 -20.22 23.37
N TYR A 336 -3.09 -19.59 23.61
CA TYR A 336 -3.40 -18.98 24.91
C TYR A 336 -4.65 -19.57 25.55
N GLY A 337 -4.50 -20.26 26.68
CA GLY A 337 -5.58 -20.83 27.50
C GLY A 337 -6.48 -19.81 28.23
N ARG A 338 -6.58 -18.56 27.75
CA ARG A 338 -7.56 -17.60 28.27
C ARG A 338 -8.90 -17.87 27.59
N VAL A 339 -9.85 -18.34 28.37
CA VAL A 339 -11.23 -18.52 27.91
C VAL A 339 -11.83 -17.13 27.62
N LEU A 340 -11.81 -16.72 26.35
CA LEU A 340 -12.51 -15.53 25.89
C LEU A 340 -14.03 -15.77 25.96
N THR A 341 -14.78 -14.75 26.35
CA THR A 341 -16.25 -14.79 26.26
C THR A 341 -16.67 -14.97 24.80
N PRO A 342 -17.38 -16.07 24.46
CA PRO A 342 -17.85 -16.31 23.10
C PRO A 342 -18.72 -15.13 22.63
N PHE A 343 -18.53 -14.72 21.38
CA PHE A 343 -19.23 -13.61 20.71
C PHE A 343 -19.07 -12.22 21.36
N LEU A 344 -18.37 -12.11 22.49
CA LEU A 344 -18.13 -10.87 23.22
C LEU A 344 -16.63 -10.69 23.45
N ASN A 345 -15.86 -10.81 22.37
CA ASN A 345 -14.42 -10.64 22.39
C ASN A 345 -13.94 -9.82 21.17
N SER A 346 -12.72 -9.28 21.27
CA SER A 346 -12.15 -8.43 20.22
C SER A 346 -11.99 -9.18 18.89
N ALA A 347 -11.57 -10.45 18.90
CA ALA A 347 -11.41 -11.22 17.67
C ALA A 347 -12.77 -11.43 16.95
N PHE A 348 -13.85 -11.69 17.68
CA PHE A 348 -15.19 -11.73 17.07
C PHE A 348 -15.56 -10.38 16.43
N ALA A 349 -15.39 -9.28 17.18
CA ALA A 349 -15.70 -7.94 16.67
C ALA A 349 -14.87 -7.59 15.42
N GLU A 350 -13.58 -7.92 15.41
CA GLU A 350 -12.68 -7.74 14.26
C GLU A 350 -13.18 -8.53 13.04
N GLY A 351 -13.44 -9.83 13.20
CA GLY A 351 -13.90 -10.71 12.14
C GLY A 351 -15.29 -10.34 11.61
N ALA A 352 -16.23 -10.01 12.50
CA ALA A 352 -17.58 -9.60 12.13
C ALA A 352 -17.59 -8.27 11.36
N LEU A 353 -16.87 -7.25 11.85
CA LEU A 353 -16.80 -5.95 11.17
C LEU A 353 -16.09 -6.06 9.82
N ALA A 354 -15.00 -6.81 9.73
CA ALA A 354 -14.33 -7.09 8.46
C ALA A 354 -15.25 -7.81 7.48
N ALA A 355 -15.98 -8.84 7.92
CA ALA A 355 -16.95 -9.55 7.09
C ALA A 355 -18.05 -8.63 6.57
N VAL A 356 -18.67 -7.79 7.41
CA VAL A 356 -19.72 -6.86 6.96
C VAL A 356 -19.14 -5.82 5.98
N ALA A 357 -17.92 -5.32 6.21
CA ALA A 357 -17.26 -4.41 5.28
C ALA A 357 -17.02 -5.08 3.91
N TRP A 358 -16.49 -6.31 3.90
CA TRP A 358 -16.30 -7.08 2.67
C TRP A 358 -17.62 -7.35 1.95
N TRP A 359 -18.69 -7.68 2.68
CA TRP A 359 -20.02 -7.87 2.11
C TRP A 359 -20.53 -6.61 1.40
N LEU A 360 -20.38 -5.42 1.99
CA LEU A 360 -20.74 -4.18 1.30
C LEU A 360 -19.93 -3.96 0.02
N LEU A 361 -18.64 -4.29 0.03
CA LEU A 361 -17.75 -4.17 -1.12
C LEU A 361 -18.09 -5.16 -2.25
N THR A 362 -18.73 -6.31 -1.96
CA THR A 362 -19.17 -7.25 -3.01
C THR A 362 -20.24 -6.69 -3.94
N ARG A 363 -21.04 -5.71 -3.48
CA ARG A 363 -22.27 -5.29 -4.17
C ARG A 363 -22.07 -4.67 -5.55
N ARG A 364 -20.89 -4.12 -5.85
CA ARG A 364 -20.60 -3.47 -7.14
C ARG A 364 -20.10 -4.45 -8.21
N GLY A 365 -19.67 -5.65 -7.82
CA GLY A 365 -19.05 -6.61 -8.74
C GLY A 365 -17.64 -6.20 -9.21
N GLY A 366 -17.23 -6.71 -10.37
CA GLY A 366 -15.88 -6.51 -10.91
C GLY A 366 -14.76 -7.22 -10.12
N PRO A 367 -13.48 -6.94 -10.41
CA PRO A 367 -12.35 -7.61 -9.77
C PRO A 367 -12.33 -7.45 -8.25
N LEU A 368 -12.58 -6.22 -7.77
CA LEU A 368 -12.65 -5.94 -6.33
C LEU A 368 -13.83 -6.68 -5.67
N GLY A 369 -14.98 -6.78 -6.36
CA GLY A 369 -16.13 -7.54 -5.86
C GLY A 369 -15.83 -9.03 -5.68
N ILE A 370 -15.07 -9.63 -6.59
CA ILE A 370 -14.63 -11.03 -6.48
C ILE A 370 -13.67 -11.20 -5.30
N VAL A 371 -12.66 -10.33 -5.18
CA VAL A 371 -11.72 -10.36 -4.05
C VAL A 371 -12.45 -10.16 -2.73
N ALA A 372 -13.38 -9.20 -2.67
CA ALA A 372 -14.20 -8.95 -1.50
C ALA A 372 -15.10 -10.14 -1.16
N PHE A 373 -15.65 -10.84 -2.15
CA PHE A 373 -16.44 -12.05 -1.94
C PHE A 373 -15.60 -13.16 -1.33
N LEU A 374 -14.41 -13.44 -1.87
CA LEU A 374 -13.50 -14.44 -1.32
C LEU A 374 -13.06 -14.08 0.11
N ALA A 375 -12.73 -12.81 0.36
CA ALA A 375 -12.34 -12.33 1.68
C ALA A 375 -13.50 -12.41 2.69
N LEU A 376 -14.72 -12.05 2.28
CA LEU A 376 -15.95 -12.25 3.06
C LEU A 376 -16.13 -13.72 3.43
N GLU A 377 -16.01 -14.63 2.45
CA GLU A 377 -16.21 -16.06 2.67
C GLU A 377 -15.23 -16.59 3.71
N VAL A 378 -13.94 -16.28 3.59
CA VAL A 378 -12.94 -16.72 4.57
C VAL A 378 -13.21 -16.09 5.94
N THR A 379 -13.37 -14.76 6.01
CA THR A 379 -13.52 -14.06 7.30
C THR A 379 -14.78 -14.45 8.05
N ALA A 380 -15.94 -14.47 7.39
CA ALA A 380 -17.22 -14.78 8.04
C ALA A 380 -17.26 -16.22 8.55
N ASN A 381 -16.90 -17.19 7.70
CA ASN A 381 -17.02 -18.62 8.04
C ASN A 381 -16.02 -19.05 9.10
N VAL A 382 -14.79 -18.58 9.00
CA VAL A 382 -13.77 -18.91 10.00
C VAL A 382 -14.08 -18.19 11.31
N THR A 383 -14.51 -16.92 11.30
CA THR A 383 -14.92 -16.23 12.54
C THR A 383 -16.05 -16.97 13.25
N LEU A 384 -17.11 -17.34 12.52
CA LEU A 384 -18.24 -18.06 13.09
C LEU A 384 -17.82 -19.44 13.64
N ALA A 385 -16.94 -20.14 12.92
CA ALA A 385 -16.43 -21.44 13.36
C ALA A 385 -15.58 -21.31 14.63
N LEU A 386 -14.69 -20.32 14.70
CA LEU A 386 -13.87 -20.06 15.90
C LEU A 386 -14.76 -19.73 17.10
N GLU A 387 -15.83 -18.94 16.93
CA GLU A 387 -16.76 -18.64 18.03
C GLU A 387 -17.61 -19.84 18.44
N ALA A 388 -18.06 -20.67 17.49
CA ALA A 388 -18.75 -21.92 17.83
C ALA A 388 -17.84 -22.86 18.64
N ALA A 389 -16.57 -22.96 18.27
CA ALA A 389 -15.57 -23.71 19.03
C ALA A 389 -15.41 -23.16 20.46
N ARG A 390 -15.27 -21.84 20.60
CA ARG A 390 -15.17 -21.15 21.90
C ARG A 390 -16.42 -21.35 22.75
N ALA A 391 -17.61 -21.30 22.15
CA ALA A 391 -18.85 -21.56 22.86
C ALA A 391 -18.90 -22.98 23.41
N VAL A 392 -18.53 -23.99 22.60
CA VAL A 392 -18.46 -25.38 23.06
C VAL A 392 -17.43 -25.55 24.18
N GLN A 393 -16.25 -24.94 24.06
CA GLN A 393 -15.23 -24.97 25.13
C GLN A 393 -15.72 -24.29 26.41
N TRP A 394 -16.42 -23.15 26.29
CA TRP A 394 -16.99 -22.42 27.42
C TRP A 394 -17.96 -23.28 28.22
N PHE A 395 -18.84 -24.03 27.54
CA PHE A 395 -19.78 -24.94 28.21
C PHE A 395 -19.15 -26.24 28.71
N GLN A 396 -18.01 -26.65 28.14
CA GLN A 396 -17.34 -27.90 28.51
C GLN A 396 -16.33 -27.75 29.64
N ALA A 397 -15.79 -26.56 29.90
CA ALA A 397 -14.67 -26.38 30.81
C ALA A 397 -15.03 -26.74 32.28
N PRO A 398 -14.41 -27.79 32.87
CA PRO A 398 -14.18 -27.85 34.31
C PRO A 398 -12.98 -26.94 34.67
N ALA A 399 -12.77 -26.68 35.97
CA ALA A 399 -11.85 -25.70 36.55
C ALA A 399 -10.33 -25.77 36.19
N ARG A 400 -9.88 -26.50 35.16
CA ARG A 400 -8.46 -26.57 34.76
C ARG A 400 -8.23 -26.14 33.30
N PRO A 401 -7.29 -25.22 33.05
CA PRO A 401 -6.91 -24.84 31.69
C PRO A 401 -6.19 -26.01 31.00
N ALA A 402 -6.87 -26.67 30.07
CA ALA A 402 -6.25 -27.59 29.13
C ALA A 402 -5.78 -26.81 27.90
N TYR A 403 -4.56 -27.08 27.44
CA TYR A 403 -4.03 -26.49 26.21
C TYR A 403 -4.63 -27.17 24.98
N GLY A 404 -5.18 -26.38 24.05
CA GLY A 404 -5.67 -26.84 22.74
C GLY A 404 -7.20 -26.95 22.60
N LEU A 405 -7.65 -27.20 21.37
CA LEU A 405 -9.07 -27.44 21.05
C LEU A 405 -9.55 -28.77 21.63
N THR A 406 -10.71 -28.76 22.30
CA THR A 406 -11.40 -30.02 22.60
C THR A 406 -11.93 -30.63 21.31
N ARG A 407 -12.08 -31.96 21.27
CA ARG A 407 -12.62 -32.65 20.08
C ARG A 407 -14.00 -32.11 19.69
N ALA A 408 -14.86 -31.88 20.67
CA ALA A 408 -16.19 -31.33 20.42
C ALA A 408 -16.14 -29.91 19.85
N ALA A 409 -15.21 -29.07 20.30
CA ALA A 409 -15.00 -27.74 19.74
C ALA A 409 -14.49 -27.81 18.29
N SER A 410 -13.61 -28.76 17.98
CA SER A 410 -13.18 -29.00 16.60
C SER A 410 -14.34 -29.46 15.69
N ILE A 411 -15.16 -30.40 16.17
CA ILE A 411 -16.37 -30.87 15.45
C ILE A 411 -17.35 -29.72 15.23
N ALA A 412 -17.54 -28.84 16.22
CA ALA A 412 -18.41 -27.68 16.09
C ALA A 412 -17.96 -26.74 14.96
N MET A 413 -16.65 -26.50 14.79
CA MET A 413 -16.13 -25.75 13.64
C MET A 413 -16.51 -26.42 12.32
N THR A 414 -16.33 -27.74 12.24
CA THR A 414 -16.61 -28.55 11.05
C THR A 414 -18.10 -28.49 10.67
N LEU A 415 -18.99 -28.54 11.67
CA LEU A 415 -20.43 -28.37 11.48
C LEU A 415 -20.79 -26.97 10.97
N VAL A 416 -20.16 -25.92 11.50
CA VAL A 416 -20.38 -24.54 11.01
C VAL A 416 -19.99 -24.42 9.54
N TRP A 417 -18.85 -24.99 9.12
CA TRP A 417 -18.43 -24.97 7.73
C TRP A 417 -19.37 -25.77 6.82
N ALA A 418 -19.84 -26.94 7.26
CA ALA A 418 -20.80 -27.74 6.51
C ALA A 418 -22.15 -27.01 6.35
N LEU A 419 -22.66 -26.41 7.43
CA LEU A 419 -23.90 -25.63 7.42
C LEU A 419 -23.79 -24.40 6.53
N SER A 420 -22.68 -23.67 6.60
CA SER A 420 -22.46 -22.52 5.74
C SER A 420 -22.35 -22.91 4.28
N GLY A 421 -21.60 -23.97 3.97
CA GLY A 421 -21.48 -24.47 2.61
C GLY A 421 -22.84 -24.89 2.02
N ALA A 422 -23.65 -25.61 2.80
CA ALA A 422 -25.01 -25.96 2.42
C ALA A 422 -25.90 -24.72 2.21
N TRP A 423 -25.84 -23.73 3.12
CA TRP A 423 -26.58 -22.48 3.01
C TRP A 423 -26.22 -21.71 1.74
N GLN A 424 -24.93 -21.56 1.43
CA GLN A 424 -24.46 -20.86 0.24
C GLN A 424 -24.87 -21.57 -1.04
N TRP A 425 -24.74 -22.90 -1.07
CA TRP A 425 -25.21 -23.69 -2.20
C TRP A 425 -26.71 -23.49 -2.45
N MET A 426 -27.54 -23.54 -1.40
CA MET A 426 -28.98 -23.27 -1.48
C MET A 426 -29.29 -21.84 -1.92
N ARG A 427 -28.53 -20.85 -1.42
CA ARG A 427 -28.67 -19.44 -1.83
C ARG A 427 -28.32 -19.25 -3.30
N GLY A 428 -27.29 -19.94 -3.80
CA GLY A 428 -26.87 -19.89 -5.19
C GLY A 428 -27.95 -20.35 -6.17
N LEU A 429 -28.83 -21.28 -5.79
CA LEU A 429 -29.95 -21.73 -6.63
C LEU A 429 -30.97 -20.62 -6.96
N GLY A 430 -31.07 -19.60 -6.12
CA GLY A 430 -31.98 -18.46 -6.32
C GLY A 430 -31.34 -17.24 -6.98
N GLN A 431 -30.08 -17.32 -7.44
CA GLN A 431 -29.34 -16.19 -8.01
C GLN A 431 -29.19 -16.30 -9.53
N ARG A 432 -28.88 -15.16 -10.18
CA ARG A 432 -28.53 -15.09 -11.61
C ARG A 432 -27.12 -15.63 -11.88
N ASP A 433 -26.82 -15.98 -13.13
CA ASP A 433 -25.73 -16.87 -13.53
C ASP A 433 -24.35 -16.62 -12.90
N GLU A 434 -23.89 -15.37 -12.76
CA GLU A 434 -22.58 -15.08 -12.14
C GLU A 434 -22.58 -15.29 -10.62
N ALA A 435 -23.54 -14.67 -9.92
CA ALA A 435 -23.69 -14.84 -8.47
C ALA A 435 -24.01 -16.29 -8.09
N ARG A 436 -24.81 -16.99 -8.92
CA ARG A 436 -25.12 -18.41 -8.77
C ARG A 436 -23.84 -19.26 -8.78
N ARG A 437 -22.96 -19.07 -9.77
CA ARG A 437 -21.70 -19.81 -9.86
C ARG A 437 -20.81 -19.54 -8.65
N ALA A 438 -20.69 -18.29 -8.21
CA ALA A 438 -19.89 -17.93 -7.05
C ALA A 438 -20.38 -18.61 -5.76
N PHE A 439 -21.69 -18.53 -5.47
CA PHE A 439 -22.28 -19.16 -4.28
C PHE A 439 -22.26 -20.69 -4.34
N MET A 440 -22.48 -21.30 -5.51
CA MET A 440 -22.37 -22.76 -5.64
C MET A 440 -20.94 -23.24 -5.42
N PHE A 441 -19.95 -22.55 -6.01
CA PHE A 441 -18.53 -22.89 -5.83
C PHE A 441 -18.10 -22.76 -4.37
N ALA A 442 -18.44 -21.64 -3.71
CA ALA A 442 -18.13 -21.43 -2.31
C ALA A 442 -18.84 -22.46 -1.42
N GLY A 443 -20.10 -22.80 -1.73
CA GLY A 443 -20.85 -23.86 -1.07
C GLY A 443 -20.15 -25.22 -1.13
N TYR A 444 -19.73 -25.65 -2.33
CA TYR A 444 -18.98 -26.90 -2.51
C TYR A 444 -17.61 -26.86 -1.82
N ALA A 445 -16.91 -25.73 -1.89
CA ALA A 445 -15.60 -25.57 -1.25
C ALA A 445 -15.69 -25.75 0.27
N TRP A 446 -16.65 -25.09 0.93
CA TRP A 446 -16.84 -25.22 2.38
C TRP A 446 -17.31 -26.61 2.81
N MET A 447 -18.24 -27.23 2.06
CA MET A 447 -18.65 -28.61 2.32
C MET A 447 -17.51 -29.60 2.13
N GLY A 448 -16.69 -29.41 1.08
CA GLY A 448 -15.49 -30.20 0.82
C GLY A 448 -14.45 -30.06 1.94
N LEU A 449 -14.18 -28.83 2.37
CA LEU A 449 -13.25 -28.55 3.47
C LEU A 449 -13.74 -29.15 4.79
N ALA A 450 -15.04 -29.02 5.09
CA ALA A 450 -15.66 -29.63 6.27
C ALA A 450 -15.53 -31.16 6.23
N SER A 451 -15.82 -31.79 5.08
CA SER A 451 -15.72 -33.24 4.92
C SER A 451 -14.28 -33.73 5.09
N LEU A 452 -13.32 -33.02 4.47
CA LEU A 452 -11.90 -33.35 4.57
C LEU A 452 -11.40 -33.21 6.02
N LYS A 453 -11.72 -32.09 6.69
CA LYS A 453 -11.34 -31.88 8.09
C LYS A 453 -11.96 -32.94 9.01
N LEU A 454 -13.23 -33.27 8.80
CA LEU A 454 -13.92 -34.28 9.58
C LEU A 454 -13.15 -35.62 9.52
N ILE A 455 -12.86 -36.09 8.31
CA ILE A 455 -12.18 -37.36 8.07
C ILE A 455 -10.74 -37.33 8.60
N ALA A 456 -9.98 -36.29 8.27
CA ALA A 456 -8.55 -36.24 8.55
C ALA A 456 -8.20 -35.91 9.99
N SER A 457 -9.02 -35.11 10.68
CA SER A 457 -8.68 -34.57 12.00
C SER A 457 -9.65 -35.00 13.09
N ASP A 458 -10.96 -34.85 12.86
CA ASP A 458 -11.95 -35.06 13.92
C ASP A 458 -12.20 -36.56 14.19
N LEU A 459 -12.07 -37.41 13.16
CA LEU A 459 -12.38 -38.84 13.25
C LEU A 459 -11.17 -39.73 13.52
N ASP A 460 -9.93 -39.25 13.32
CA ASP A 460 -8.70 -40.05 13.41
C ASP A 460 -8.61 -40.86 14.73
N ARG A 461 -9.10 -40.29 15.85
CA ARG A 461 -9.11 -40.93 17.18
C ARG A 461 -10.50 -41.09 17.81
N ALA A 462 -11.55 -40.97 17.01
CA ALA A 462 -12.93 -41.14 17.48
C ALA A 462 -13.31 -42.62 17.61
N ASP A 463 -14.03 -42.93 18.67
CA ASP A 463 -14.71 -44.21 18.85
C ASP A 463 -15.83 -44.37 17.81
N THR A 464 -16.09 -45.61 17.41
CA THR A 464 -17.06 -45.98 16.36
C THR A 464 -18.43 -45.27 16.46
N PRO A 465 -19.08 -45.15 17.65
CA PRO A 465 -20.37 -44.47 17.75
C PRO A 465 -20.26 -42.95 17.50
N LEU A 466 -19.20 -42.29 17.96
CA LEU A 466 -18.97 -40.87 17.68
C LEU A 466 -18.72 -40.62 16.19
N ARG A 467 -17.99 -41.52 15.53
CA ARG A 467 -17.81 -41.47 14.06
C ARG A 467 -19.14 -41.58 13.33
N ALA A 468 -19.98 -42.54 13.71
CA ALA A 468 -21.30 -42.74 13.12
C ALA A 468 -22.20 -41.50 13.32
N LEU A 469 -22.23 -40.91 14.52
CA LEU A 469 -23.00 -39.70 14.80
C LEU A 469 -22.52 -38.50 13.98
N ALA A 470 -21.20 -38.30 13.83
CA ALA A 470 -20.66 -37.20 13.04
C ALA A 470 -21.00 -37.34 11.55
N PHE A 471 -20.89 -38.54 10.98
CA PHE A 471 -21.31 -38.81 9.60
C PHE A 471 -22.82 -38.64 9.40
N LEU A 472 -23.64 -39.11 10.36
CA LEU A 472 -25.10 -38.90 10.32
C LEU A 472 -25.45 -37.41 10.38
N GLY A 473 -24.78 -36.62 11.21
CA GLY A 473 -24.99 -35.18 11.32
C GLY A 473 -24.69 -34.45 10.00
N VAL A 474 -23.51 -34.68 9.40
CA VAL A 474 -23.15 -34.08 8.11
C VAL A 474 -24.05 -34.58 6.98
N GLY A 475 -24.37 -35.88 6.95
CA GLY A 475 -25.30 -36.47 5.99
C GLY A 475 -26.72 -35.87 6.09
N ALA A 476 -27.22 -35.65 7.30
CA ALA A 476 -28.52 -35.02 7.53
C ALA A 476 -28.56 -33.58 7.02
N ILE A 477 -27.48 -32.80 7.20
CA ILE A 477 -27.35 -31.45 6.65
C ILE A 477 -27.42 -31.49 5.11
N GLY A 478 -26.67 -32.39 4.48
CA GLY A 478 -26.68 -32.56 3.02
C GLY A 478 -28.06 -32.96 2.49
N MET A 479 -28.73 -33.89 3.15
CA MET A 479 -30.07 -34.35 2.79
C MET A 479 -31.13 -33.24 2.94
N ALA A 480 -31.10 -32.49 4.05
CA ALA A 480 -31.99 -31.36 4.28
C ALA A 480 -31.81 -30.27 3.21
N ALA A 481 -30.56 -29.96 2.86
CA ALA A 481 -30.25 -29.00 1.80
C ALA A 481 -30.78 -29.46 0.43
N ALA A 482 -30.62 -30.74 0.09
CA ALA A 482 -31.12 -31.33 -1.16
C ALA A 482 -32.66 -31.29 -1.25
N ILE A 483 -33.37 -31.62 -0.17
CA ILE A 483 -34.84 -31.55 -0.11
C ILE A 483 -35.32 -30.11 -0.30
N LEU A 484 -34.72 -29.15 0.40
CA LEU A 484 -35.10 -27.74 0.30
C LEU A 484 -34.82 -27.17 -1.09
N ALA A 485 -33.69 -27.57 -1.70
CA ALA A 485 -33.36 -27.22 -3.08
C ALA A 485 -34.36 -27.77 -4.10
N ASN A 486 -34.83 -29.00 -3.92
CA ASN A 486 -35.80 -29.62 -4.81
C ASN A 486 -37.15 -28.89 -4.77
N ARG A 487 -37.62 -28.52 -3.57
CA ARG A 487 -38.86 -27.73 -3.38
C ARG A 487 -38.81 -26.36 -4.07
N ARG A 488 -37.66 -25.69 -4.04
CA ARG A 488 -37.48 -24.40 -4.73
C ARG A 488 -37.48 -24.53 -6.26
N ARG A 489 -37.06 -25.67 -6.81
CA ARG A 489 -37.11 -25.93 -8.25
C ARG A 489 -38.50 -26.30 -8.76
N SER A 490 -39.32 -26.96 -7.93
CA SER A 490 -40.67 -27.39 -8.30
C SER A 490 -41.72 -26.27 -8.27
N GLY A 491 -41.36 -25.06 -7.82
CA GLY A 491 -42.23 -23.88 -7.91
C GLY A 491 -43.46 -23.89 -7.00
N GLU A 492 -43.51 -24.78 -6.00
CA GLU A 492 -44.60 -24.78 -5.03
C GLU A 492 -44.50 -23.51 -4.16
N PRO A 493 -45.50 -22.62 -4.16
CA PRO A 493 -45.55 -21.50 -3.24
C PRO A 493 -45.70 -22.05 -1.81
N SER A 494 -44.86 -21.55 -0.91
CA SER A 494 -44.90 -21.83 0.54
C SER A 494 -46.14 -21.27 1.20
#